data_AF-A0A196LF56-F1
#
_entry.id   AF-A0A196LF56-F1
#
_cell.length_a   1.000
_cell.length_b   1.000
_cell.length_c   1.000
_cell.angle_alpha   90.00
_cell.angle_beta   90.00
_cell.angle_gamma   90.00
#
_symmetry.space_group_name_H-M   'P 1'
#
loop_
_entity.id
_entity.type
_entity.pdbx_description
1 polymer ?
#
loop_
_entity_poly.entity_id
_entity_poly.type
_entity_poly.pdbx_seq_one_letter_code
_entity_poly.pdbx_strand_id
1 'polypeptide(L)'
;MFDDVTYREWDRLGFDAHAASRPTILANSPERRSVEVLADAWRRGLTKVVTVPCVGAHARQIGPHAVLVTDEVRGDTAAYERALRSFAPAV
;
A
#
# COMPACT_ATOMS: atom_id res chain seq x y z
N MET A 1 -18.75 -10.30 19.43
CA MET A 1 -17.39 -10.11 19.94
C MET A 1 -16.46 -10.60 18.84
N PHE A 2 -15.52 -9.79 18.35
CA PHE A 2 -14.58 -10.15 17.27
C PHE A 2 -13.46 -11.06 17.80
N ASP A 3 -13.84 -12.19 18.40
CA ASP A 3 -12.90 -13.10 19.07
C ASP A 3 -13.05 -14.54 18.56
N ASP A 4 -13.41 -14.68 17.29
CA ASP A 4 -13.48 -15.97 16.61
C ASP A 4 -12.08 -16.42 16.18
N VAL A 5 -11.83 -17.73 16.22
CA VAL A 5 -10.54 -18.33 15.84
C VAL A 5 -10.15 -17.96 14.40
N THR A 6 -11.13 -17.83 13.50
CA THR A 6 -10.90 -17.43 12.10
C THR A 6 -10.40 -15.99 11.98
N TYR A 7 -10.90 -15.07 12.82
CA TYR A 7 -10.44 -13.68 12.83
C TYR A 7 -9.00 -13.58 13.31
N ARG A 8 -8.63 -14.29 14.39
CA ARG A 8 -7.25 -14.31 14.91
C ARG A 8 -6.27 -14.96 13.94
N GLU A 9 -6.70 -16.00 13.21
CA GLU A 9 -5.87 -16.64 12.19
C GLU A 9 -5.63 -15.70 11.01
N TRP A 10 -6.68 -15.02 10.52
CA TRP A 10 -6.56 -14.00 9.49
C TRP A 10 -5.67 -12.83 9.93
N ASP A 11 -5.85 -12.33 11.16
CA ASP A 11 -5.06 -11.22 11.72
C ASP A 11 -3.57 -11.59 11.84
N ARG A 12 -3.27 -12.81 12.32
CA ARG A 12 -1.90 -13.32 12.39
C ARG A 12 -1.29 -13.48 11.00
N LEU A 13 -2.01 -14.07 10.04
CA LEU A 13 -1.51 -14.24 8.68
C LEU A 13 -1.26 -12.89 7.99
N GLY A 14 -2.15 -11.91 8.20
CA GLY A 14 -1.98 -10.54 7.72
C GLY A 14 -0.79 -9.84 8.37
N PHE A 15 -0.61 -10.00 9.68
CA PHE A 15 0.54 -9.46 10.40
C PHE A 15 1.86 -10.10 9.95
N ASP A 16 1.90 -11.42 9.81
CA ASP A 16 3.09 -12.16 9.35
C ASP A 16 3.43 -11.81 7.90
N ALA A 17 2.43 -11.68 7.02
CA ALA A 17 2.63 -11.20 5.65
C ALA A 17 3.16 -9.76 5.62
N HIS A 18 2.60 -8.88 6.46
CA HIS A 18 3.06 -7.50 6.57
C HIS A 18 4.49 -7.42 7.14
N ALA A 19 4.80 -8.23 8.16
CA ALA A 19 6.13 -8.33 8.75
C ALA A 19 7.15 -8.92 7.76
N ALA A 20 6.76 -9.91 6.96
CA ALA A 20 7.59 -10.48 5.90
C ALA A 20 7.76 -9.54 4.70
N SER A 21 6.80 -8.64 4.46
CA SER A 21 6.90 -7.56 3.47
C SER A 21 7.81 -6.42 3.92
N ARG A 22 8.24 -6.38 5.20
CA ARG A 22 9.28 -5.44 5.63
C ARG A 22 10.54 -5.76 4.83
N PRO A 23 11.06 -4.81 4.05
CA PRO A 23 12.08 -5.13 3.07
C PRO A 23 13.37 -5.54 3.77
N THR A 24 13.68 -6.84 3.72
CA THR A 24 14.99 -7.38 4.12
C THR A 24 16.11 -6.82 3.22
N ILE A 25 15.78 -6.23 2.06
CA ILE A 25 16.67 -5.45 1.20
C ILE A 25 15.91 -4.24 0.62
N LEU A 26 16.27 -3.02 1.05
CA LEU A 26 15.66 -1.75 0.60
C LEU A 26 15.64 -1.60 -0.95
N ALA A 27 16.63 -2.17 -1.64
CA ALA A 27 16.72 -2.13 -3.10
C ALA A 27 15.53 -2.80 -3.81
N ASN A 28 14.88 -3.78 -3.17
CA ASN A 28 13.73 -4.48 -3.73
C ASN A 28 12.38 -3.92 -3.26
N SER A 29 12.38 -2.87 -2.43
CA SER A 29 11.12 -2.26 -1.98
C SER A 29 10.32 -1.71 -3.16
N PRO A 30 8.98 -1.84 -3.15
CA PRO A 30 8.11 -1.22 -4.15
C PRO A 30 8.37 0.28 -4.32
N GLU A 31 8.61 0.98 -3.21
CA GLU A 31 8.90 2.41 -3.19
C GLU A 31 10.19 2.74 -3.92
N ARG A 32 11.21 1.88 -3.86
CA ARG A 32 12.46 2.11 -4.58
C ARG A 32 12.32 1.87 -6.07
N ARG A 33 11.55 0.85 -6.48
CA ARG A 33 11.27 0.55 -7.89
C ARG A 33 10.45 1.64 -8.58
N SER A 34 9.57 2.30 -7.83
CA SER A 34 8.68 3.35 -8.32
C SER A 34 9.04 4.75 -7.80
N VAL A 35 10.32 4.98 -7.47
CA VAL A 35 10.77 6.17 -6.72
C VAL A 35 10.42 7.49 -7.41
N GLU A 36 10.51 7.56 -8.74
CA GLU A 36 10.18 8.78 -9.49
C GLU A 36 8.68 9.11 -9.39
N VAL A 37 7.82 8.11 -9.58
CA VAL A 37 6.36 8.29 -9.49
C VAL A 37 5.92 8.59 -8.06
N LEU A 38 6.58 7.97 -7.08
CA LEU A 38 6.35 8.25 -5.66
C LEU A 38 6.77 9.68 -5.29
N ALA A 39 7.93 10.13 -5.77
CA ALA A 39 8.40 11.50 -5.56
C ALA A 39 7.42 12.52 -6.18
N ASP A 40 6.88 12.25 -7.37
CA ASP A 40 5.86 13.10 -7.97
C ASP A 40 4.55 13.12 -7.19
N ALA A 41 4.11 11.99 -6.63
CA ALA A 41 2.97 11.96 -5.73
C ALA A 41 3.22 12.76 -4.44
N TRP A 42 4.42 12.65 -3.86
CA TRP A 42 4.82 13.44 -2.68
C TRP A 42 4.87 14.94 -2.96
N ARG A 43 5.41 15.37 -4.11
CA ARG A 43 5.37 16.78 -4.53
C ARG A 43 3.94 17.31 -4.66
N ARG A 44 3.00 16.45 -5.05
CA ARG A 44 1.56 16.76 -5.11
C ARG A 44 0.87 16.73 -3.73
N GLY A 45 1.57 16.40 -2.65
CA GLY A 45 1.03 16.42 -1.29
C GLY A 45 0.60 15.06 -0.73
N LEU A 46 0.99 13.94 -1.36
CA LEU A 46 0.82 12.62 -0.77
C LEU A 46 1.76 12.46 0.42
N THR A 47 1.22 12.14 1.60
CA THR A 47 2.03 11.89 2.81
C THR A 47 1.95 10.45 3.28
N LYS A 48 0.94 9.68 2.84
CA LYS A 48 0.71 8.32 3.32
C LYS A 48 0.21 7.36 2.24
N VAL A 49 0.85 6.20 2.15
CA VAL A 49 0.31 5.02 1.47
C VAL A 49 -0.15 4.05 2.53
N VAL A 50 -1.44 3.72 2.54
CA VAL A 50 -2.04 2.75 3.47
C VAL A 50 -2.18 1.43 2.74
N THR A 51 -1.45 0.42 3.17
CA THR A 51 -1.58 -0.94 2.62
C THR A 51 -2.50 -1.76 3.49
N VAL A 52 -3.47 -2.46 2.88
CA VAL A 52 -4.37 -3.39 3.57
C VAL A 52 -4.19 -4.82 3.04
N PRO A 53 -4.12 -5.83 3.93
CA PRO A 53 -3.87 -7.22 3.55
C PRO A 53 -5.17 -7.91 3.14
N CYS A 54 -5.72 -7.48 2.00
CA CYS A 54 -6.92 -8.06 1.42
C CYS A 54 -6.61 -8.66 0.05
N VAL A 55 -7.37 -9.70 -0.31
CA VAL A 55 -7.32 -10.30 -1.65
C VAL A 55 -7.99 -9.36 -2.66
N GLY A 56 -7.39 -9.28 -3.84
CA GLY A 56 -7.86 -8.48 -4.96
C GLY A 56 -7.14 -7.14 -5.11
N ALA A 57 -6.91 -6.75 -6.36
CA ALA A 57 -6.29 -5.47 -6.69
C ALA A 57 -7.25 -4.31 -6.43
N HIS A 58 -6.95 -3.47 -5.43
CA HIS A 58 -7.72 -2.27 -5.15
C HIS A 58 -6.83 -1.08 -4.80
N ALA A 59 -7.15 0.08 -5.34
CA ALA A 59 -6.49 1.35 -5.05
C ALA A 59 -7.50 2.49 -5.02
N ARG A 60 -7.46 3.33 -3.98
CA ARG A 60 -8.33 4.49 -3.85
C ARG A 60 -7.68 5.58 -3.01
N GLN A 61 -7.85 6.83 -3.40
CA GLN A 61 -7.53 7.95 -2.52
C GLN A 61 -8.44 7.94 -1.28
N ILE A 62 -7.86 8.20 -0.11
CA ILE A 62 -8.55 8.28 1.17
C ILE A 62 -8.17 9.60 1.87
N GLY A 63 -8.97 10.61 1.64
CA GLY A 63 -8.72 11.97 2.15
C GLY A 63 -7.71 12.75 1.29
N PRO A 64 -7.23 13.91 1.80
CA PRO A 64 -6.45 14.85 1.00
C PRO A 64 -4.99 14.45 0.78
N HIS A 65 -4.43 13.56 1.61
CA HIS A 65 -2.99 13.28 1.64
C HIS A 65 -2.64 11.78 1.61
N ALA A 66 -3.61 10.89 1.33
CA ALA A 66 -3.38 9.46 1.41
C ALA A 66 -4.03 8.66 0.29
N VAL A 67 -3.35 7.58 -0.11
CA VAL A 67 -3.87 6.54 -1.01
C VAL A 67 -3.87 5.22 -0.26
N LEU A 68 -4.98 4.49 -0.35
CA LEU A 68 -5.14 3.12 0.11
C LEU A 68 -4.86 2.18 -1.06
N VAL A 69 -4.09 1.13 -0.80
CA VAL A 69 -3.77 0.05 -1.75
C VAL A 69 -3.86 -1.31 -1.05
N THR A 70 -4.12 -2.37 -1.81
CA THR A 70 -3.94 -3.75 -1.31
C THR A 70 -2.49 -4.21 -1.45
N ASP A 71 -2.12 -5.29 -0.76
CA ASP A 71 -0.79 -5.91 -0.90
C ASP A 71 -0.50 -6.29 -2.36
N GLU A 72 -1.49 -6.80 -3.10
CA GLU A 72 -1.36 -7.11 -4.53
C GLU A 72 -0.99 -5.87 -5.37
N VAL A 73 -1.63 -4.73 -5.10
CA VAL A 73 -1.30 -3.48 -5.80
C VAL A 73 0.09 -2.97 -5.42
N ARG A 74 0.48 -3.08 -4.15
CA ARG A 74 1.80 -2.61 -3.69
C ARG A 74 2.94 -3.51 -4.16
N GLY A 75 2.69 -4.82 -4.30
CA GLY A 75 3.69 -5.78 -4.79
C GLY A 75 4.01 -5.65 -6.28
N ASP A 76 3.03 -5.24 -7.09
CA ASP A 76 3.17 -5.04 -8.53
C ASP A 76 3.56 -3.59 -8.89
N THR A 77 4.71 -3.41 -9.53
CA THR A 77 5.25 -2.09 -9.87
C THR A 77 4.28 -1.27 -10.74
N ALA A 78 3.68 -1.87 -11.76
CA ALA A 78 2.83 -1.15 -12.71
C ALA A 78 1.50 -0.72 -12.06
N ALA A 79 0.91 -1.59 -11.23
CA ALA A 79 -0.28 -1.28 -10.46
C ALA A 79 -0.01 -0.22 -9.40
N TYR A 80 1.11 -0.32 -8.69
CA TYR A 80 1.49 0.65 -7.67
C TYR A 80 1.69 2.04 -8.27
N GLU A 81 2.43 2.16 -9.37
CA GLU A 81 2.60 3.44 -10.04
C GLU A 81 1.28 4.02 -10.56
N ARG A 82 0.36 3.18 -11.04
CA ARG A 82 -0.98 3.64 -11.46
C ARG A 82 -1.76 4.22 -10.28
N ALA A 83 -1.67 3.59 -9.11
CA ALA A 83 -2.27 4.10 -7.87
C ALA A 83 -1.63 5.41 -7.41
N LEU A 84 -0.31 5.53 -7.51
CA LEU A 84 0.39 6.78 -7.18
C LEU A 84 0.03 7.91 -8.16
N ARG A 85 -0.09 7.62 -9.46
CA ARG A 85 -0.50 8.60 -10.47
C ARG A 85 -1.93 9.09 -10.26
N SER A 86 -2.85 8.22 -9.81
CA SER A 86 -4.25 8.58 -9.59
C SER A 86 -4.49 9.51 -8.40
N PHE A 87 -3.53 9.65 -7.49
CA PHE A 87 -3.62 10.62 -6.40
C PHE A 87 -3.69 12.05 -6.94
N ALA A 88 -4.75 12.77 -6.57
CA ALA A 88 -4.93 14.19 -6.87
C ALA A 88 -5.23 14.93 -5.56
N PRO A 89 -4.44 15.96 -5.19
CA PRO A 89 -4.71 16.73 -3.98
C PRO A 89 -6.10 17.37 -4.06
N ALA A 90 -6.79 17.39 -2.92
CA ALA A 90 -7.97 18.23 -2.77
C ALA A 90 -7.51 19.70 -2.78
N VAL A 91 -8.10 20.52 -3.66
CA VAL A 91 -7.92 21.97 -3.69
C VAL A 91 -8.57 22.60 -2.45
#